data_AF-A0A1R1XHR9-F1
#
_entry.id   AF-A0A1R1XHR9-F1
#
_cell.length_a   1.000
_cell.length_b   1.000
_cell.length_c   1.000
_cell.angle_alpha   90.00
_cell.angle_beta   90.00
_cell.angle_gamma   90.00
#
_symmetry.space_group_name_H-M   'P 1'
#
loop_
_entity.id
_entity.type
_entity.pdbx_description
1 polymer ?
#
loop_
_entity_poly.entity_id
_entity_poly.type
_entity_poly.pdbx_seq_one_letter_code
_entity_poly.pdbx_strand_id
1 'polypeptide(L)'
;MWKDLSNAAQKQQANLDRLLSQYSSFQSSDMKDETANSSIDSLENSITQALNELESLILQLNDLEGENQNTHGLPQRALQRHSLAYQEYQNAFKRYNVNTKKKKF
;
A
#
# COMPACT_ATOMS: atom_id res chain seq x y z
N MET A 1 -14.37 11.26 12.94
CA MET A 1 -14.74 10.10 12.11
C MET A 1 -14.00 10.07 10.78
N TRP A 2 -14.35 10.84 9.74
CA TRP A 2 -13.61 10.79 8.46
C TRP A 2 -12.13 11.19 8.59
N LYS A 3 -11.81 12.14 9.48
CA LYS A 3 -10.43 12.54 9.79
C LYS A 3 -9.62 11.39 10.38
N ASP A 4 -10.24 10.56 11.21
CA ASP A 4 -9.56 9.44 11.89
C ASP A 4 -9.23 8.34 10.87
N LEU A 5 -10.17 8.04 9.97
CA LEU A 5 -9.93 7.12 8.85
C LEU A 5 -8.87 7.67 7.89
N SER A 6 -8.90 8.97 7.58
CA SER A 6 -7.88 9.58 6.73
C SER A 6 -6.49 9.53 7.40
N ASN A 7 -6.41 9.77 8.70
CA ASN A 7 -5.15 9.63 9.45
C ASN A 7 -4.67 8.17 9.50
N ALA A 8 -5.58 7.21 9.67
CA ALA A 8 -5.24 5.78 9.62
C ALA A 8 -4.72 5.40 8.22
N ALA A 9 -5.38 5.87 7.16
CA ALA A 9 -4.94 5.65 5.79
C ALA A 9 -3.56 6.26 5.55
N GLN A 10 -3.30 7.48 6.02
CA GLN A 10 -1.97 8.11 5.93
C GLN A 10 -0.88 7.29 6.64
N LYS A 11 -1.16 6.76 7.83
CA LYS A 11 -0.21 5.88 8.54
C LYS A 11 0.08 4.63 7.71
N GLN A 12 -0.94 4.09 7.05
CA GLN A 12 -0.77 2.91 6.22
C GLN A 12 -0.02 3.16 4.93
N GLN A 13 -0.20 4.33 4.33
CA GLN A 13 0.62 4.78 3.20
C GLN A 13 2.10 4.88 3.61
N ALA A 14 2.40 5.48 4.76
CA ALA A 14 3.78 5.55 5.27
C ALA A 14 4.39 4.16 5.56
N ASN A 15 3.57 3.21 6.02
CA ASN A 15 4.01 1.82 6.18
C ASN A 15 4.32 1.16 4.82
N LEU A 16 3.44 1.35 3.83
CA LEU A 16 3.64 0.85 2.46
C LEU A 16 4.89 1.46 1.81
N ASP A 17 5.15 2.76 1.98
CA ASP A 17 6.38 3.41 1.52
C ASP A 17 7.63 2.72 2.09
N ARG A 18 7.61 2.45 3.40
CA ARG A 18 8.72 1.77 4.08
C ARG A 18 8.93 0.36 3.54
N LEU A 19 7.86 -0.42 3.42
CA LEU A 19 7.92 -1.81 2.96
C LEU A 19 8.34 -1.89 1.49
N LEU A 20 7.82 -1.02 0.63
CA LEU A 20 8.20 -0.98 -0.79
C LEU A 20 9.65 -0.50 -0.97
N SER A 21 10.11 0.45 -0.17
CA SER A 21 11.52 0.86 -0.16
C SER A 21 12.42 -0.33 0.22
N GLN A 22 12.10 -1.06 1.29
CA GLN A 22 12.82 -2.27 1.67
C GLN A 22 12.81 -3.31 0.54
N TYR A 23 11.64 -3.59 -0.03
CA TYR A 23 11.48 -4.55 -1.13
C TYR A 23 12.28 -4.16 -2.38
N SER A 24 12.33 -2.86 -2.71
CA SER A 24 13.16 -2.35 -3.81
C SER A 24 14.66 -2.54 -3.55
N SER A 25 15.12 -2.39 -2.30
CA SER A 25 16.53 -2.58 -1.94
C SER A 25 16.99 -4.04 -2.11
N PHE A 26 16.10 -5.00 -1.85
CA PHE A 26 16.35 -6.42 -2.14
C PHE A 26 16.43 -6.69 -3.65
N GLN A 27 15.78 -5.90 -4.51
CA GLN A 27 15.98 -6.02 -5.95
C GLN A 27 17.35 -5.54 -6.41
N SER A 28 17.88 -4.49 -5.78
CA SER A 28 19.17 -3.89 -6.13
C SER A 28 20.36 -4.67 -5.56
N SER A 29 20.14 -5.43 -4.49
CA SER A 29 21.15 -6.28 -3.89
C SER A 29 21.32 -7.58 -4.70
N ASP A 30 22.53 -7.88 -5.16
CA ASP A 30 22.90 -9.16 -5.81
C ASP A 30 22.91 -10.35 -4.81
N MET A 31 22.19 -10.27 -3.70
CA MET A 31 22.08 -11.32 -2.70
C MET A 31 21.16 -12.44 -3.18
N LYS A 32 21.74 -13.41 -3.91
CA LYS A 32 21.12 -14.69 -4.30
C LYS A 32 21.24 -15.73 -3.18
N ASP A 33 20.78 -15.41 -1.98
CA ASP A 33 20.85 -16.34 -0.83
C ASP A 33 19.44 -16.79 -0.41
N GLU A 34 19.28 -18.02 0.08
CA GLU A 34 17.97 -18.59 0.46
C GLU A 34 17.30 -17.79 1.59
N THR A 35 18.09 -17.15 2.44
CA THR A 35 17.64 -16.21 3.48
C THR A 35 17.07 -14.91 2.91
N ALA A 36 17.54 -14.48 1.74
CA ALA A 36 16.98 -13.32 1.05
C ALA A 36 15.61 -13.66 0.44
N ASN A 37 15.42 -14.88 -0.05
CA ASN A 37 14.13 -15.32 -0.59
C ASN A 37 13.02 -15.38 0.46
N SER A 38 13.29 -15.95 1.65
CA SER A 38 12.30 -15.99 2.74
C SER A 38 11.97 -14.59 3.30
N SER A 39 12.95 -13.69 3.30
CA SER A 39 12.78 -12.28 3.66
C SER A 39 11.93 -11.54 2.64
N ILE A 40 12.13 -11.81 1.34
CA ILE A 40 11.31 -11.28 0.24
C ILE A 40 9.87 -11.77 0.37
N ASP A 41 9.63 -13.07 0.54
CA ASP A 41 8.27 -13.62 0.66
C ASP A 41 7.53 -13.05 1.90
N SER A 42 8.24 -12.85 3.01
CA SER A 42 7.71 -12.20 4.21
C SER A 42 7.35 -10.73 3.97
N LEU A 43 8.17 -10.01 3.19
CA LEU A 43 7.88 -8.63 2.77
C LEU A 43 6.70 -8.57 1.79
N GLU A 44 6.58 -9.51 0.85
CA GLU A 44 5.42 -9.60 -0.06
C GLU A 44 4.12 -9.76 0.72
N ASN A 45 4.11 -10.65 1.71
CA ASN A 45 2.96 -10.85 2.58
C ASN A 45 2.63 -9.58 3.38
N SER A 46 3.65 -8.91 3.94
CA SER A 46 3.47 -7.67 4.70
C SER A 46 2.91 -6.54 3.83
N ILE A 47 3.42 -6.39 2.59
CA ILE A 47 2.91 -5.39 1.63
C ILE A 47 1.47 -5.73 1.23
N THR A 48 1.16 -7.00 1.00
CA THR A 48 -0.20 -7.44 0.62
C THR A 48 -1.19 -7.16 1.74
N GLN A 49 -0.84 -7.50 2.99
CA GLN A 49 -1.66 -7.15 4.15
C GLN A 49 -1.84 -5.65 4.26
N ALA A 50 -0.77 -4.88 4.07
CA ALA A 50 -0.83 -3.45 4.20
C ALA A 50 -1.70 -2.77 3.12
N LEU A 51 -1.68 -3.30 1.89
CA LEU A 51 -2.56 -2.89 0.79
C LEU A 51 -4.02 -3.19 1.10
N ASN A 52 -4.34 -4.39 1.61
CA ASN A 52 -5.71 -4.77 1.96
C ASN A 52 -6.29 -3.87 3.08
N GLU A 53 -5.47 -3.53 4.07
CA GLU A 53 -5.86 -2.60 5.14
C GLU A 53 -6.12 -1.19 4.59
N LEU A 54 -5.26 -0.70 3.67
CA LEU A 54 -5.48 0.59 3.02
C LEU A 54 -6.76 0.61 2.18
N GLU A 55 -7.03 -0.48 1.44
CA GLU A 55 -8.27 -0.65 0.66
C GLU A 55 -9.51 -0.62 1.56
N SER A 56 -9.48 -1.34 2.69
CA SER A 56 -10.57 -1.32 3.67
C SER A 56 -10.84 0.09 4.23
N LEU A 57 -9.79 0.86 4.53
CA LEU A 57 -9.92 2.24 4.99
C LEU A 57 -10.51 3.17 3.91
N ILE A 58 -10.15 2.94 2.64
CA ILE A 58 -10.72 3.65 1.49
C ILE A 58 -12.21 3.35 1.34
N LEU A 59 -12.61 2.08 1.47
CA LEU A 59 -14.03 1.69 1.42
C LEU A 59 -14.84 2.33 2.55
N GLN A 60 -14.31 2.34 3.78
CA GLN A 60 -14.97 3.01 4.91
C GLN A 60 -15.07 4.53 4.71
N LEU A 61 -14.07 5.16 4.08
CA LEU A 61 -14.13 6.57 3.70
C LEU A 61 -15.17 6.84 2.61
N ASN A 62 -15.35 5.90 1.67
CA ASN A 62 -16.36 5.98 0.61
C ASN A 62 -17.77 5.85 1.18
N ASP A 63 -18.00 4.93 2.11
CA ASP A 63 -19.29 4.76 2.77
C ASP A 63 -19.68 6.02 3.57
N LEU A 64 -18.73 6.65 4.27
CA LEU A 64 -18.95 7.92 4.96
C LEU A 64 -19.21 9.11 4.03
N GLU A 65 -18.69 9.09 2.79
CA GLU A 65 -18.96 10.13 1.80
C GLU A 65 -20.41 10.07 1.35
N GLY A 66 -20.94 8.86 1.13
CA GLY A 66 -22.35 8.64 0.79
C GLY A 66 -23.33 9.07 1.89
N GLU A 67 -22.93 8.98 3.16
CA GLU A 67 -23.80 9.33 4.30
C GLU A 67 -23.76 10.83 4.69
N ASN A 68 -22.72 11.58 4.32
CA ASN A 68 -22.42 12.86 4.98
C ASN A 68 -22.29 14.05 4.01
N GLN A 69 -23.44 14.57 3.56
CA GLN A 69 -23.56 15.70 2.63
C GLN A 69 -23.04 17.05 3.16
N ASN A 70 -22.76 17.18 4.47
CA ASN A 70 -22.41 18.46 5.13
C ASN A 70 -20.90 18.73 5.29
N THR A 71 -20.03 17.94 4.67
CA THR A 71 -18.58 18.00 4.93
C THR A 71 -17.78 18.81 3.89
N HIS A 72 -18.46 19.64 3.08
CA HIS A 72 -17.86 20.48 2.03
C HIS A 72 -16.91 19.71 1.06
N GLY A 73 -17.14 18.41 0.85
CA GLY A 73 -16.32 17.57 -0.03
C GLY A 73 -14.93 17.22 0.52
N LEU A 74 -14.63 17.51 1.80
CA LEU A 74 -13.35 17.13 2.41
C LEU A 74 -13.12 15.60 2.46
N PRO A 75 -14.13 14.76 2.80
CA PRO A 75 -14.00 13.30 2.73
C PRO A 75 -13.77 12.81 1.30
N GLN A 76 -14.43 13.42 0.31
CA GLN A 76 -14.26 13.09 -1.10
C GLN A 76 -12.82 13.35 -1.58
N ARG A 77 -12.22 14.48 -1.19
CA ARG A 77 -10.80 14.78 -1.50
C ARG A 77 -9.86 13.81 -0.82
N ALA A 78 -10.12 13.45 0.44
CA ALA A 78 -9.32 12.46 1.16
C ALA A 78 -9.43 11.09 0.48
N LEU A 79 -10.64 10.66 0.13
CA LEU A 79 -10.92 9.42 -0.60
C LEU A 79 -10.14 9.39 -1.92
N GLN A 80 -10.28 10.42 -2.76
CA GLN A 80 -9.56 10.51 -4.04
C GLN A 80 -8.04 10.39 -3.86
N ARG A 81 -7.46 11.12 -2.90
CA ARG A 81 -6.03 11.05 -2.60
C ARG A 81 -5.61 9.64 -2.17
N HIS A 82 -6.38 9.00 -1.30
CA HIS A 82 -6.05 7.66 -0.81
C HIS A 82 -6.21 6.59 -1.90
N SER A 83 -7.24 6.68 -2.73
CA SER A 83 -7.45 5.80 -3.89
C SER A 83 -6.34 5.90 -4.92
N LEU A 84 -5.87 7.11 -5.23
CA LEU A 84 -4.72 7.30 -6.14
C LEU A 84 -3.45 6.65 -5.58
N ALA A 85 -3.14 6.92 -4.31
CA ALA A 85 -1.97 6.32 -3.65
C ALA A 85 -2.08 4.78 -3.59
N TYR A 86 -3.26 4.23 -3.32
CA TYR A 86 -3.47 2.77 -3.36
C TYR A 86 -3.13 2.19 -4.74
N GLN A 87 -3.59 2.83 -5.82
CA GLN A 87 -3.23 2.40 -7.18
C GLN A 87 -1.73 2.49 -7.44
N GLU A 88 -1.06 3.56 -6.98
CA GLU A 88 0.40 3.70 -7.08
C GLU A 88 1.13 2.58 -6.35
N TYR A 89 0.75 2.28 -5.11
CA TYR A 89 1.35 1.20 -4.33
C TYR A 89 1.11 -0.18 -4.94
N GLN A 90 -0.11 -0.44 -5.41
CA GLN A 90 -0.44 -1.69 -6.08
C GLN A 90 0.40 -1.87 -7.36
N ASN A 91 0.59 -0.80 -8.14
CA ASN A 91 1.40 -0.82 -9.35
C ASN A 91 2.89 -0.99 -9.03
N ALA A 92 3.40 -0.30 -8.00
CA ALA A 92 4.78 -0.46 -7.54
C ALA A 92 5.05 -1.90 -7.11
N PHE A 93 4.18 -2.48 -6.28
CA PHE A 93 4.29 -3.85 -5.83
C PHE A 93 4.27 -4.85 -7.00
N LYS A 94 3.35 -4.69 -7.96
CA LYS A 94 3.31 -5.52 -9.18
C LYS A 94 4.62 -5.45 -9.97
N ARG A 95 5.16 -4.24 -10.18
CA ARG A 95 6.44 -4.05 -10.90
C ARG A 95 7.57 -4.77 -10.21
N TYR A 96 7.66 -4.63 -8.89
CA TYR A 96 8.73 -5.26 -8.14
C TYR A 96 8.56 -6.80 -8.11
N ASN A 97 7.35 -7.32 -7.93
CA ASN A 97 7.10 -8.77 -7.91
C ASN A 97 7.40 -9.44 -9.28
N VAL A 98 7.09 -8.77 -10.39
CA VAL A 98 7.49 -9.25 -11.73
C VAL A 98 9.01 -9.33 -11.87
N ASN A 99 9.72 -8.33 -11.36
CA ASN A 99 11.18 -8.26 -11.44
C ASN A 99 11.87 -9.28 -10.51
N THR A 100 11.34 -9.57 -9.32
CA THR A 100 11.88 -10.61 -8.43
C THR A 100 11.66 -12.01 -9.01
N LYS A 101 10.47 -12.29 -9.57
CA LYS A 101 10.19 -13.58 -10.22
C LYS A 101 11.05 -13.84 -11.45
N LYS A 102 11.36 -12.81 -12.25
CA LYS A 102 12.31 -12.94 -13.37
C LYS A 102 13.74 -13.30 -12.94
N LYS A 103 14.16 -12.90 -11.74
CA LYS A 103 15.50 -13.22 -11.20
C LYS A 103 15.59 -14.60 -10.55
N LYS A 104 14.46 -15.26 -10.29
CA LYS A 104 14.40 -16.63 -9.73
C LYS A 104 14.56 -17.73 -10.82
N PHE A 105 14.61 -17.37 -12.10
CA PHE A 105 14.91 -18.26 -13.24
C PHE A 105 16.32 -17.99 -13.78
#